data_AF-A0A385Q1F8-F1
#
_entry.id   AF-A0A385Q1F8-F1
#
_cell.length_a   1.000
_cell.length_b   1.000
_cell.length_c   1.000
_cell.angle_alpha   90.00
_cell.angle_beta   90.00
_cell.angle_gamma   90.00
#
_symmetry.space_group_name_H-M   'P 1'
#
loop_
_entity.id
_entity.type
_entity.pdbx_description
1 polymer ?
#
loop_
_entity_poly.entity_id
_entity_poly.type
_entity_poly.pdbx_seq_one_letter_code
_entity_poly.pdbx_strand_id
1 'polypeptide(L)' 'MNGGDPEANYAYYCLHKFHWKPTEFIEMSEEEMAFVIAAIDIKALNDKKHADEQKSKIRR' A
#
# COMPACT_ATOMS: atom_id res chain seq x y z
N MET A 1 -4.55 -3.30 9.68
CA MET A 1 -3.70 -2.15 10.02
C MET A 1 -3.82 -1.99 11.53
N ASN A 2 -2.74 -2.30 12.26
CA ASN A 2 -2.75 -2.37 13.72
C ASN A 2 -2.42 -0.97 14.24
N GLY A 3 -3.40 -0.29 14.86
CA GLY A 3 -3.30 0.85 15.80
C GLY A 3 -2.08 1.78 15.80
N GLY A 4 -1.50 2.10 14.66
CA GLY A 4 -0.38 3.02 14.50
C GLY A 4 -0.71 4.02 13.40
N ASP A 5 -0.01 5.16 13.44
CA ASP A 5 -0.14 6.29 12.53
C ASP A 5 -0.37 5.84 11.08
N PRO A 6 -1.48 6.22 10.42
CA PRO A 6 -1.79 5.78 9.06
C PRO A 6 -0.63 6.01 8.09
N GLU A 7 0.01 7.16 8.18
CA GLU A 7 1.18 7.58 7.40
C GLU A 7 2.35 6.60 7.55
N ALA A 8 2.58 6.07 8.76
CA ALA A 8 3.65 5.10 9.00
C ALA A 8 3.39 3.76 8.28
N ASN A 9 2.13 3.35 8.13
CA ASN A 9 1.79 2.14 7.38
C ASN A 9 2.04 2.31 5.87
N TYR A 10 1.75 3.49 5.33
CA TYR A 10 2.04 3.81 3.92
C TYR A 10 3.54 3.94 3.68
N ALA A 11 4.29 4.62 4.56
CA ALA A 11 5.75 4.70 4.49
C ALA A 11 6.40 3.30 4.53
N TYR A 12 5.90 2.42 5.41
CA TYR A 12 6.35 1.02 5.48
C TYR A 12 6.05 0.26 4.17
N TYR A 13 4.86 0.45 3.59
CA TYR A 13 4.51 -0.14 2.29
C TYR A 13 5.46 0.35 1.19
N CYS A 14 5.76 1.64 1.15
CA CYS A 14 6.70 2.23 0.21
C CYS A 14 8.10 1.64 0.35
N LEU A 15 8.60 1.50 1.58
CA LEU A 15 9.88 0.87 1.84
C LEU A 15 9.92 -0.60 1.40
N HIS A 16 8.88 -1.38 1.68
CA HIS A 16 8.91 -2.82 1.40
C HIS A 16 8.56 -3.19 -0.05
N LYS A 17 7.71 -2.42 -0.72
CA LYS A 17 7.24 -2.72 -2.08
C LYS A 17 7.99 -1.93 -3.13
N PHE A 18 8.18 -0.64 -2.89
CA PHE A 18 8.85 0.27 -3.83
C PHE A 18 10.34 0.44 -3.52
N HIS A 19 10.83 -0.05 -2.36
CA HIS A 19 12.22 0.11 -1.91
C HIS A 19 12.64 1.58 -1.76
N TRP A 20 11.66 2.45 -1.51
CA TRP A 20 11.90 3.87 -1.25
C TRP A 20 12.35 4.07 0.19
N LYS A 21 13.28 5.00 0.39
CA LYS A 21 13.64 5.40 1.75
C LYS A 21 12.43 6.07 2.39
N PRO A 22 12.17 5.88 3.70
CA PRO A 22 11.04 6.54 4.36
C PRO A 22 11.09 8.07 4.25
N THR A 23 12.31 8.64 4.19
CA THR A 23 12.50 10.08 3.97
C THR A 23 11.91 10.57 2.65
N GLU A 24 11.99 9.79 1.57
CA GLU A 24 11.41 10.15 0.27
C GLU A 24 9.88 10.23 0.34
N PHE A 25 9.25 9.43 1.21
CA PHE A 25 7.81 9.50 1.43
C PHE A 25 7.39 10.67 2.31
N ILE A 26 8.17 10.96 3.36
CA ILE A 26 7.88 12.02 4.33
C ILE A 26 8.15 13.42 3.74
N GLU A 27 9.12 13.53 2.83
CA GLU A 27 9.49 14.81 2.20
C GLU A 27 8.62 15.16 0.97
N MET A 28 7.72 14.27 0.54
CA MET A 28 6.80 14.55 -0.57
C MET A 28 5.83 15.69 -0.23
N SER A 29 5.39 16.40 -1.26
CA SER A 29 4.28 17.36 -1.11
C SER A 29 3.00 16.63 -0.70
N GLU A 30 2.07 17.33 -0.02
CA GLU A 30 0.79 16.74 0.40
C GLU A 30 0.00 16.15 -0.80
N GLU A 31 0.07 16.79 -1.96
CA GLU A 31 -0.59 16.34 -3.20
C GLU A 31 0.01 15.02 -3.70
N GLU A 32 1.34 14.91 -3.74
CA GLU A 32 2.03 13.70 -4.15
C GLU A 32 1.81 12.57 -3.14
N MET A 33 1.88 12.88 -1.85
CA MET A 33 1.61 11.92 -0.79
C MET A 33 0.18 11.35 -0.90
N ALA A 34 -0.82 12.22 -1.09
CA ALA A 34 -2.21 11.80 -1.28
C ALA A 34 -2.38 10.92 -2.53
N PHE A 35 -1.71 11.25 -3.63
CA PHE A 35 -1.72 10.44 -4.85
C PHE A 35 -1.13 9.04 -4.60
N VAL A 36 0.03 8.96 -3.95
CA VAL A 36 0.70 7.69 -3.65
C VAL A 36 -0.16 6.83 -2.72
N ILE A 37 -0.75 7.43 -1.68
CA ILE A 37 -1.67 6.74 -0.77
C ILE A 37 -2.85 6.14 -1.54
N ALA A 38 -3.53 6.94 -2.38
CA ALA A 38 -4.66 6.46 -3.18
C ALA A 38 -4.25 5.32 -4.14
N ALA A 39 -3.07 5.42 -4.75
CA ALA A 39 -2.55 4.37 -5.63
C ALA A 39 -2.27 3.06 -4.86
N ILE A 40 -1.72 3.16 -3.65
CA ILE A 40 -1.47 2.01 -2.77
C ILE A 40 -2.79 1.34 -2.39
N ASP A 41 -3.82 2.11 -2.02
CA ASP A 41 -5.12 1.56 -1.64
C ASP A 41 -5.78 0.78 -2.79
N ILE A 42 -5.75 1.34 -4.02
CA ILE A 42 -6.26 0.65 -5.22
C ILE A 42 -5.49 -0.65 -5.46
N LYS A 43 -4.15 -0.61 -5.33
CA LYS A 43 -3.31 -1.79 -5.51
C LYS A 43 -3.62 -2.87 -4.47
N ALA A 44 -3.72 -2.49 -3.20
CA ALA A 44 -4.04 -3.40 -2.10
C ALA A 44 -5.42 -4.06 -2.28
N LEU A 45 -6.41 -3.29 -2.74
CA LEU A 45 -7.75 -3.83 -3.04
C LEU A 45 -7.71 -4.85 -4.18
N ASN A 46 -7.00 -4.54 -5.27
CA ASN A 46 -6.88 -5.43 -6.42
C ASN A 46 -6.10 -6.70 -6.07
N ASP A 47 -4.99 -6.58 -5.34
CA ASP A 47 -4.20 -7.73 -4.91
C ASP A 47 -5.01 -8.66 -3.99
N LYS A 48 -5.84 -8.10 -3.10
CA LYS A 48 -6.77 -8.88 -2.28
C LYS A 48 -7.81 -9.61 -3.14
N LYS A 49 -8.44 -8.93 -4.10
CA LYS A 49 -9.40 -9.56 -5.03
C LYS A 49 -8.76 -10.70 -5.81
N HIS A 50 -7.58 -10.49 -6.37
CA HIS A 50 -6.86 -11.53 -7.11
C HIS A 50 -6.47 -12.71 -6.22
N ALA A 51 -6.03 -12.46 -4.98
CA ALA A 51 -5.72 -13.53 -4.03
C ALA A 51 -6.97 -14.35 -3.66
N ASP A 52 -8.11 -13.70 -3.46
CA ASP A 52 -9.38 -14.37 -3.15
C ASP A 52 -9.89 -15.17 -4.35
N GLU A 53 -9.79 -14.63 -5.57
CA GLU A 53 -10.10 -15.35 -6.81
C GLU A 53 -9.22 -16.59 -6.97
N GLN A 54 -7.90 -16.47 -6.77
CA GLN A 54 -6.98 -17.61 -6.86
C GLN A 54 -7.31 -18.68 -5.80
N LYS A 55 -7.59 -18.28 -4.56
CA LYS A 55 -8.01 -19.22 -3.50
C LYS A 55 -9.32 -19.92 -3.85
N SER A 56 -10.29 -19.22 -4.44
CA SER A 56 -11.55 -19.84 -4.87
C SER A 56 -11.36 -20.85 -5.99
N LYS A 57 -10.44 -20.59 -6.93
CA LYS A 57 -10.07 -21.53 -8.01
C LYS A 57 -9.38 -22.78 -7.48
N ILE A 58 -8.54 -22.65 -6.45
CA ILE A 58 -7.85 -23.79 -5.82
C ILE A 58 -8.81 -24.66 -4.99
N ARG A 59 -9.90 -24.09 -4.46
CA ARG A 59 -10.91 -24.81 -3.67
C ARG A 59 -11.97 -25.53 -4.50
N ARG A 60 -12.00 -25.33 -5.83
CA ARG A 60 -12.86 -26.05 -6.77
C ARG A 60 -12.10 -27.21 -7.39
#